data_AF-A0A7C4RKC9-F1
#
_entry.id   AF-A0A7C4RKC9-F1
#
_cell.length_a   1.000
_cell.length_b   1.000
_cell.length_c   1.000
_cell.angle_alpha   90.00
_cell.angle_beta   90.00
_cell.angle_gamma   90.00
#
_symmetry.space_group_name_H-M   'P 1'
#
loop_
_entity.id
_entity.type
_entity.pdbx_description
1 polymer ?
#
loop_
_entity_poly.entity_id
_entity_poly.type
_entity_poly.pdbx_seq_one_letter_code
_entity_poly.pdbx_strand_id
1 'polypeptide(L)'
;VYYWEELINFISIIFFPTTLYIFWKKFAIPNLIISIFMAGASAFLIKLMFSDLATGLLLVGFSIFDLYEVFKGPLKHLAHSLHSSEISLLLVKVEDIEIGMGDLLFYSLATGLAYSIGGEILALTSIILIKIGVLATLLLLERRKMLPGLPLPVLLSVFATFLVSLLS
;
A
#
# COMPACT_ATOMS: atom_id res chain seq x y z
N VAL A 1 -0.35 -1.50 -32.68
CA VAL A 1 0.20 -1.80 -31.34
C VAL A 1 -0.53 -1.00 -30.27
N TYR A 2 -0.60 0.33 -30.41
CA TYR A 2 -1.30 1.24 -29.48
C TYR A 2 -2.75 0.84 -29.09
N TYR A 3 -3.59 0.50 -30.07
CA TYR A 3 -4.99 0.11 -29.81
C TYR A 3 -5.17 -1.18 -29.01
N TRP A 4 -4.19 -2.09 -29.05
CA TRP A 4 -4.26 -3.35 -28.31
C TRP A 4 -3.95 -3.13 -26.84
N GLU A 5 -3.05 -2.21 -26.50
CA GLU A 5 -2.74 -1.85 -25.12
C GLU A 5 -3.90 -1.12 -24.45
N GLU A 6 -4.55 -0.18 -25.13
CA GLU A 6 -5.74 0.50 -24.61
C GLU A 6 -6.90 -0.48 -24.36
N LEU A 7 -7.10 -1.44 -25.26
CA LEU A 7 -8.12 -2.47 -25.12
C LEU A 7 -7.82 -3.41 -23.94
N ILE A 8 -6.57 -3.84 -23.77
CA ILE A 8 -6.14 -4.69 -22.65
C ILE A 8 -6.31 -3.95 -21.32
N ASN A 9 -5.96 -2.67 -21.28
CA ASN A 9 -6.14 -1.82 -20.09
C ASN A 9 -7.63 -1.66 -19.76
N PHE A 10 -8.47 -1.40 -20.75
CA PHE A 10 -9.91 -1.28 -20.58
C PHE A 10 -10.57 -2.59 -20.09
N ILE A 11 -10.19 -3.73 -20.67
CA ILE A 11 -10.68 -5.04 -20.23
C ILE A 11 -10.24 -5.32 -18.79
N SER A 12 -9.00 -5.00 -18.43
CA SER A 12 -8.48 -5.17 -17.07
C SER A 12 -9.26 -4.32 -16.06
N ILE A 13 -9.67 -3.10 -16.42
CA ILE A 13 -10.48 -2.20 -15.59
C ILE A 13 -11.87 -2.78 -15.26
N ILE A 14 -12.47 -3.56 -16.16
CA ILE A 14 -13.82 -4.14 -15.96
C ILE A 14 -13.75 -5.54 -15.33
N PHE A 15 -12.76 -6.32 -15.75
CA PHE A 15 -12.60 -7.70 -15.30
C PHE A 15 -12.07 -7.80 -13.87
N PHE A 16 -11.30 -6.80 -13.43
CA PHE A 16 -10.71 -6.80 -12.10
C PHE A 16 -11.75 -6.53 -10.98
N PRO A 17 -12.64 -5.52 -11.04
CA PRO A 17 -13.71 -5.31 -10.05
C PRO A 17 -14.72 -6.46 -9.98
N THR A 18 -14.97 -7.12 -11.10
CA THR A 18 -15.93 -8.23 -11.18
C THR A 18 -15.37 -9.51 -10.58
N THR A 19 -14.08 -9.82 -10.80
CA THR A 19 -13.39 -10.91 -10.10
C THR A 19 -13.26 -10.63 -8.60
N LEU A 20 -12.99 -9.38 -8.21
CA LEU A 20 -13.01 -8.92 -6.82
C LEU A 20 -14.38 -9.15 -6.14
N TYR A 21 -15.48 -8.78 -6.81
CA TYR A 21 -16.85 -8.98 -6.29
C TYR A 21 -17.22 -10.48 -6.14
N ILE A 22 -16.75 -11.32 -7.05
CA ILE A 22 -17.01 -12.77 -7.01
C ILE A 22 -16.21 -13.46 -5.90
N PHE A 23 -14.95 -13.08 -5.69
CA PHE A 23 -14.15 -13.58 -4.56
C PHE A 23 -14.70 -13.11 -3.22
N TRP A 24 -15.11 -11.85 -3.13
CA TRP A 24 -15.73 -11.23 -1.95
C TRP A 24 -16.97 -11.98 -1.45
N LYS A 25 -17.77 -12.57 -2.35
CA LYS A 25 -19.03 -13.23 -1.98
C LYS A 25 -18.92 -14.72 -1.66
N LYS A 26 -17.84 -15.40 -2.07
CA LYS A 26 -17.84 -16.86 -2.20
C LYS A 26 -16.83 -17.61 -1.32
N PHE A 27 -15.81 -16.93 -0.79
CA PHE A 27 -14.70 -17.60 -0.11
C PHE A 27 -14.52 -17.14 1.33
N ALA A 28 -14.72 -18.07 2.28
CA ALA A 28 -14.35 -17.96 3.70
C ALA A 28 -12.82 -18.11 3.92
N ILE A 29 -12.02 -17.53 3.02
CA ILE A 29 -10.57 -17.44 3.19
C ILE A 29 -10.31 -16.37 4.26
N PRO A 30 -9.34 -16.53 5.18
CA PRO A 30 -9.03 -15.51 6.17
C PRO A 30 -8.77 -14.17 5.47
N ASN A 31 -9.41 -13.10 5.96
CA ASN A 31 -9.37 -11.73 5.41
C ASN A 31 -7.97 -11.30 4.93
N LEU A 32 -6.92 -11.76 5.61
CA LEU A 32 -5.51 -11.55 5.27
C LEU A 32 -5.15 -11.85 3.80
N ILE A 33 -5.49 -13.04 3.27
CA ILE A 33 -5.06 -13.43 1.91
C ILE A 33 -5.76 -12.56 0.86
N ILE A 34 -7.05 -12.28 1.08
CA ILE A 34 -7.84 -11.41 0.20
C ILE A 34 -7.27 -9.98 0.23
N SER A 35 -6.98 -9.44 1.42
CA SER A 35 -6.41 -8.10 1.57
C SER A 35 -5.02 -7.97 0.95
N ILE A 36 -4.15 -8.98 1.08
CA ILE A 36 -2.84 -8.99 0.43
C ILE A 36 -3.00 -8.99 -1.11
N PHE A 37 -3.87 -9.86 -1.63
CA PHE A 37 -4.11 -9.93 -3.07
C PHE A 37 -4.69 -8.63 -3.63
N MET A 38 -5.68 -8.06 -2.94
CA MET A 38 -6.29 -6.77 -3.29
C MET A 38 -5.26 -5.64 -3.28
N ALA A 39 -4.51 -5.50 -2.19
CA ALA A 39 -3.46 -4.50 -2.05
C ALA A 39 -2.41 -4.59 -3.17
N GLY A 40 -1.91 -5.79 -3.44
CA GLY A 40 -0.89 -6.03 -4.47
C GLY A 40 -1.40 -5.71 -5.87
N ALA A 41 -2.62 -6.12 -6.20
CA ALA A 41 -3.18 -5.87 -7.52
C ALA A 41 -3.59 -4.40 -7.72
N SER A 42 -4.12 -3.72 -6.70
CA SER A 42 -4.34 -2.28 -6.74
C SER A 42 -3.03 -1.51 -6.93
N ALA A 43 -1.96 -1.90 -6.23
CA ALA A 43 -0.64 -1.31 -6.42
C ALA A 43 -0.12 -1.51 -7.85
N PHE A 44 -0.27 -2.71 -8.41
CA PHE A 44 0.10 -3.00 -9.79
C PHE A 44 -0.64 -2.09 -10.80
N LEU A 45 -1.95 -1.93 -10.64
CA LEU A 45 -2.75 -1.05 -11.50
C LEU A 45 -2.34 0.42 -11.38
N ILE A 46 -2.11 0.91 -10.15
CA ILE A 46 -1.63 2.29 -9.95
C ILE A 46 -0.28 2.46 -10.65
N LYS A 47 0.65 1.51 -10.51
CA LYS A 47 1.92 1.59 -11.22
C LYS A 47 1.69 1.65 -12.74
N LEU A 48 0.82 0.80 -13.32
CA LEU A 48 0.55 0.85 -14.76
C LEU A 48 0.02 2.21 -15.25
N MET A 49 -0.73 2.93 -14.39
CA MET A 49 -1.35 4.21 -14.74
C MET A 49 -0.42 5.41 -14.59
N PHE A 50 0.55 5.36 -13.67
CA PHE A 50 1.37 6.51 -13.28
C PHE A 50 2.84 6.32 -13.65
N SER A 51 3.51 7.44 -13.99
CA SER A 51 4.97 7.45 -14.16
C SER A 51 5.68 7.20 -12.82
N ASP A 52 6.96 6.83 -12.88
CA ASP A 52 7.74 6.52 -11.67
C ASP A 52 7.87 7.72 -10.73
N LEU A 53 8.06 8.92 -11.30
CA LEU A 53 8.06 10.16 -10.53
C LEU A 53 6.70 10.43 -9.88
N ALA A 54 5.60 10.28 -10.63
CA ALA A 54 4.25 10.51 -10.11
C ALA A 54 3.90 9.50 -9.00
N THR A 55 4.30 8.24 -9.16
CA THR A 55 4.14 7.18 -8.16
C THR A 55 4.94 7.51 -6.89
N GLY A 56 6.18 7.97 -7.04
CA GLY A 56 7.01 8.44 -5.94
C GLY A 56 6.39 9.61 -5.17
N LEU A 57 5.89 10.62 -5.89
CA LEU A 57 5.20 11.77 -5.29
C LEU A 57 3.91 11.37 -4.58
N LEU A 58 3.16 10.43 -5.15
CA LEU A 58 1.95 9.88 -4.54
C LEU A 58 2.29 9.18 -3.21
N LEU A 59 3.31 8.32 -3.20
CA LEU A 59 3.77 7.63 -2.00
C LEU A 59 4.23 8.61 -0.91
N VAL A 60 4.97 9.66 -1.28
CA VAL A 60 5.38 10.72 -0.34
C VAL A 60 4.16 11.51 0.15
N GLY A 61 3.23 11.86 -0.74
CA GLY A 61 2.02 12.59 -0.39
C GLY A 61 1.14 11.85 0.60
N PHE A 62 0.86 10.57 0.36
CA PHE A 62 0.09 9.73 1.29
C PHE A 62 0.84 9.48 2.60
N SER A 63 2.17 9.37 2.58
CA SER A 63 2.98 9.29 3.80
C SER A 63 2.85 10.56 4.67
N ILE A 64 2.84 11.74 4.05
CA ILE A 64 2.63 13.01 4.76
C ILE A 64 1.19 13.11 5.27
N PHE A 65 0.22 12.64 4.48
CA PHE A 65 -1.17 12.61 4.87
C PHE A 65 -1.40 11.69 6.09
N ASP A 66 -0.78 10.51 6.14
CA ASP A 66 -0.86 9.60 7.29
C ASP A 66 -0.32 10.24 8.58
N LEU A 67 0.80 11.00 8.48
CA LEU A 67 1.30 11.81 9.59
C LEU A 67 0.26 12.82 10.07
N TYR A 68 -0.37 13.54 9.14
CA TYR A 68 -1.40 14.51 9.46
C TYR A 68 -2.60 13.85 10.14
N GLU A 69 -3.07 12.72 9.61
CA GLU A 69 -4.24 12.03 10.13
C GLU A 69 -4.03 11.48 11.53
N VAL A 70 -2.85 10.93 11.83
CA VAL A 70 -2.55 10.39 13.15
C VAL A 70 -2.42 11.49 14.21
N PHE A 71 -1.79 12.62 13.89
CA PHE A 71 -1.54 13.67 14.89
C PHE A 71 -2.65 14.72 14.99
N LYS A 72 -3.38 15.00 13.90
CA LYS A 72 -4.38 16.08 13.82
C LYS A 72 -5.72 15.64 13.23
N GLY A 73 -5.80 14.43 12.66
CA GLY A 73 -6.87 14.04 11.76
C GLY A 73 -8.23 13.75 12.40
N PRO A 74 -9.31 13.93 11.64
CA PRO A 74 -10.71 13.71 12.05
C PRO A 74 -11.15 12.23 12.07
N LEU A 75 -10.27 11.27 11.74
CA LEU A 75 -10.60 9.84 11.65
C LEU A 75 -11.19 9.27 12.94
N LYS A 76 -10.85 9.84 14.08
CA LYS A 76 -11.45 9.48 15.37
C LYS A 76 -12.97 9.67 15.40
N HIS A 77 -13.52 10.61 14.61
CA HIS A 77 -14.97 10.82 14.45
C HIS A 77 -15.60 9.86 13.42
N LEU A 78 -14.88 9.47 12.37
CA LEU A 78 -15.35 8.49 11.36
C LEU A 78 -15.43 7.07 11.93
N ALA A 79 -14.48 6.68 12.78
CA ALA A 79 -14.50 5.37 13.45
C ALA A 79 -15.74 5.19 14.37
N HIS A 80 -16.35 6.28 14.83
CA HIS A 80 -17.59 6.23 15.62
C HIS A 80 -18.86 6.13 14.78
N SER A 81 -18.79 6.40 13.48
CA SER A 81 -19.96 6.46 12.58
C SER A 81 -20.06 5.29 11.60
N LEU A 82 -19.02 4.45 11.49
CA LEU A 82 -19.02 3.25 10.66
C LEU A 82 -19.41 1.99 11.44
N HIS A 83 -20.21 1.11 10.83
CA HIS A 83 -20.56 -0.18 11.42
C HIS A 83 -19.32 -1.11 11.49
N SER A 84 -19.21 -1.87 12.57
CA SER A 84 -18.04 -2.71 12.90
C SER A 84 -17.65 -3.74 11.82
N SER A 85 -18.59 -4.13 10.94
CA SER A 85 -18.36 -5.05 9.82
C SER A 85 -17.67 -4.42 8.60
N GLU A 86 -17.77 -3.10 8.41
CA GLU A 86 -17.13 -2.40 7.28
C GLU A 86 -15.68 -2.02 7.62
N ILE A 87 -15.43 -1.67 8.89
CA ILE A 87 -14.09 -1.39 9.40
C ILE A 87 -13.21 -2.66 9.36
N SER A 88 -13.79 -3.84 9.59
CA SER A 88 -13.06 -5.12 9.58
C SER A 88 -12.56 -5.55 8.19
N LEU A 89 -13.06 -4.92 7.11
CA LEU A 89 -12.57 -5.14 5.75
C LEU A 89 -11.36 -4.24 5.42
N LEU A 90 -11.28 -3.06 6.04
CA LEU A 90 -10.18 -2.12 5.87
C LEU A 90 -8.99 -2.44 6.78
N LEU A 91 -9.21 -3.21 7.83
CA LEU A 91 -8.20 -3.62 8.80
C LEU A 91 -7.90 -5.11 8.65
N VAL A 92 -6.63 -5.41 8.48
CA VAL A 92 -6.07 -6.75 8.52
C VAL A 92 -5.58 -7.01 9.93
N LYS A 93 -6.24 -7.94 10.63
CA LYS A 93 -5.85 -8.32 11.98
C LYS A 93 -4.84 -9.45 11.92
N VAL A 94 -3.64 -9.21 12.45
CA VAL A 94 -2.59 -10.21 12.66
C VAL A 94 -2.34 -10.28 14.16
N GLU A 95 -2.91 -11.31 14.81
CA GLU A 95 -2.89 -11.46 16.27
C GLU A 95 -3.43 -10.20 16.98
N ASP A 96 -2.56 -9.48 17.71
CA ASP A 96 -2.88 -8.26 18.44
C ASP A 96 -2.64 -6.96 17.65
N ILE A 97 -2.15 -7.08 16.41
CA ILE A 97 -1.81 -5.93 15.55
C ILE A 97 -2.84 -5.80 14.43
N GLU A 98 -3.46 -4.63 14.34
CA GLU A 98 -4.33 -4.25 13.22
C GLU A 98 -3.52 -3.41 12.23
N ILE A 99 -3.37 -3.91 11.01
CA ILE A 99 -2.67 -3.23 9.90
C ILE A 99 -3.70 -2.79 8.87
N GLY A 100 -3.62 -1.58 8.35
CA GLY A 100 -4.53 -1.13 7.31
C GLY A 100 -4.28 -1.88 6.00
N MET A 101 -5.35 -2.26 5.29
CA MET A 101 -5.23 -2.73 3.89
C MET A 101 -4.55 -1.67 3.01
N GLY A 102 -4.76 -0.38 3.32
CA GLY A 102 -4.05 0.74 2.69
C GLY A 102 -2.54 0.64 2.86
N ASP A 103 -2.05 0.26 4.05
CA ASP A 103 -0.62 0.11 4.32
C ASP A 103 -0.01 -0.96 3.38
N LEU A 104 -0.68 -2.11 3.26
CA LEU A 104 -0.27 -3.18 2.36
C LEU A 104 -0.24 -2.73 0.90
N LEU A 105 -1.19 -1.89 0.47
CA LEU A 105 -1.24 -1.34 -0.88
C LEU A 105 -0.01 -0.46 -1.12
N PHE A 106 0.28 0.47 -0.22
CA PHE A 106 1.41 1.39 -0.40
C PHE A 106 2.77 0.69 -0.28
N TYR A 107 2.90 -0.35 0.55
CA TYR A 107 4.11 -1.18 0.60
C TYR A 107 4.33 -1.94 -0.73
N SER A 108 3.25 -2.48 -1.29
CA SER A 108 3.29 -3.15 -2.59
C SER A 108 3.64 -2.17 -3.71
N LEU A 109 3.08 -0.96 -3.66
CA LEU A 109 3.32 0.09 -4.66
C LEU A 109 4.76 0.62 -4.59
N ALA A 110 5.31 0.83 -3.39
CA ALA A 110 6.71 1.22 -3.21
C ALA A 110 7.68 0.16 -3.75
N THR A 111 7.37 -1.12 -3.53
CA THR A 111 8.16 -2.22 -4.09
C THR A 111 8.04 -2.30 -5.62
N GLY A 112 6.85 -2.06 -6.18
CA GLY A 112 6.65 -1.99 -7.62
C GLY A 112 7.39 -0.81 -8.27
N LEU A 113 7.45 0.34 -7.59
CA LEU A 113 8.25 1.50 -8.02
C LEU A 113 9.75 1.15 -8.03
N ALA A 114 10.25 0.54 -6.96
CA ALA A 114 11.65 0.10 -6.86
C ALA A 114 12.02 -0.89 -7.98
N TYR A 115 11.12 -1.83 -8.29
CA TYR A 115 11.29 -2.76 -9.40
C TYR A 115 11.35 -2.04 -10.76
N SER A 116 10.47 -1.05 -10.99
CA SER A 116 10.46 -0.28 -12.24
C SER A 116 11.77 0.45 -12.51
N ILE A 117 12.37 1.02 -11.45
CA ILE A 117 13.55 1.86 -11.55
C ILE A 117 14.85 1.03 -11.62
N GLY A 118 14.99 0.01 -10.77
CA GLY A 118 16.26 -0.71 -10.59
C GLY A 118 16.14 -2.22 -10.61
N GLY A 119 15.01 -2.76 -11.08
CA GLY A 119 14.77 -4.18 -11.22
C GLY A 119 14.73 -4.95 -9.89
N GLU A 120 15.09 -6.23 -9.95
CA GLU A 120 14.95 -7.19 -8.86
C GLU A 120 15.74 -6.79 -7.61
N ILE A 121 16.98 -6.30 -7.79
CA ILE A 121 17.86 -5.95 -6.67
C ILE A 121 17.28 -4.79 -5.87
N LEU A 122 16.79 -3.76 -6.55
CA LEU A 122 16.20 -2.59 -5.90
C LEU A 122 14.84 -2.94 -5.27
N ALA A 123 14.06 -3.81 -5.89
CA ALA A 123 12.82 -4.34 -5.32
C ALA A 123 13.07 -5.11 -4.01
N LEU A 124 14.07 -6.01 -3.99
CA LEU A 124 14.46 -6.73 -2.76
C LEU A 124 14.96 -5.78 -1.69
N THR A 125 15.74 -4.77 -2.08
CA THR A 125 16.20 -3.71 -1.16
C THR A 125 15.02 -2.94 -0.58
N SER A 126 14.03 -2.57 -1.40
CA SER A 126 12.79 -1.92 -0.95
C SER A 126 12.03 -2.78 0.05
N ILE A 127 11.87 -4.09 -0.20
CA ILE A 127 11.20 -5.01 0.73
C ILE A 127 11.91 -5.02 2.09
N ILE A 128 13.25 -5.07 2.10
CA ILE A 128 14.05 -5.04 3.32
C ILE A 128 13.85 -3.71 4.07
N LEU A 129 13.92 -2.58 3.36
CA LEU A 129 13.75 -1.26 3.95
C LEU A 129 12.35 -1.03 4.51
N ILE A 130 11.30 -1.48 3.81
CA ILE A 130 9.93 -1.45 4.31
C ILE A 130 9.83 -2.27 5.59
N LYS A 131 10.37 -3.49 5.64
CA LYS A 131 10.37 -4.31 6.86
C LYS A 131 11.08 -3.61 8.01
N ILE A 132 12.25 -3.02 7.76
CA ILE A 132 12.99 -2.25 8.78
C ILE A 132 12.15 -1.07 9.27
N GLY A 133 11.54 -0.31 8.37
CA GLY A 133 10.67 0.81 8.73
C GLY A 133 9.45 0.36 9.54
N VAL A 134 8.81 -0.76 9.18
CA VAL A 134 7.66 -1.30 9.92
C VAL A 134 8.09 -1.70 11.33
N LEU A 135 9.21 -2.43 11.46
CA LEU A 135 9.75 -2.82 12.77
C LEU A 135 10.09 -1.59 13.62
N ALA A 136 10.69 -0.57 13.03
CA ALA A 136 10.99 0.67 13.74
C ALA A 136 9.70 1.39 14.21
N THR A 137 8.66 1.45 13.35
CA THR A 137 7.35 2.00 13.74
C THR A 137 6.72 1.22 14.88
N LEU A 138 6.77 -0.12 14.85
CA LEU A 138 6.24 -0.98 15.92
C LEU A 138 7.00 -0.78 17.25
N LEU A 139 8.33 -0.70 17.21
CA LEU A 139 9.15 -0.42 18.40
C LEU A 139 8.85 0.97 19.00
N LEU A 140 8.56 1.96 18.16
CA LEU A 140 8.12 3.28 18.61
C LEU A 140 6.69 3.24 19.19
N LEU A 141 5.83 2.34 18.69
CA LEU A 141 4.44 2.20 19.11
C LEU A 141 4.35 1.65 20.54
N GLU A 142 5.31 0.82 20.97
CA GLU A 142 5.41 0.40 22.38
C GLU A 142 5.51 1.59 23.35
N ARG A 143 5.99 2.75 22.88
CA ARG A 143 6.18 3.97 23.68
C ARG A 143 5.14 5.06 23.43
N ARG A 144 4.21 4.86 22.47
CA ARG A 144 3.24 5.86 22.02
C ARG A 144 1.88 5.20 21.75
N LYS A 145 0.78 5.83 22.19
CA LYS A 145 -0.57 5.25 22.04
C LYS A 145 -1.02 5.03 20.59
N MET A 146 -0.47 5.79 19.64
CA MET A 146 -0.82 5.73 18.22
C MET A 146 0.36 6.28 17.41
N LEU A 147 0.68 5.62 16.29
CA LEU A 147 1.71 6.05 15.35
C LEU A 147 1.27 5.81 13.91
N PRO A 148 1.76 6.64 12.97
CA PRO A 148 1.49 6.47 11.55
C PRO A 148 2.24 5.26 11.00
N GLY A 149 1.53 4.43 10.23
CA GLY A 149 2.04 3.16 9.71
C GLY A 149 2.87 3.34 8.44
N LEU A 150 2.54 4.34 7.62
CA LEU A 150 3.11 4.54 6.29
C LEU A 150 4.45 5.29 6.22
N PRO A 151 4.68 6.38 6.98
CA PRO A 151 5.71 7.33 6.63
C PRO A 151 7.10 6.73 6.72
N LEU A 152 7.40 6.04 7.82
CA LEU A 152 8.74 5.50 8.02
C LEU A 152 9.06 4.40 7.00
N PRO A 153 8.24 3.34 6.81
CA PRO A 153 8.52 2.31 5.81
C PRO A 153 8.59 2.84 4.37
N VAL A 154 7.61 3.67 3.97
CA VAL A 154 7.48 4.12 2.58
C VAL A 154 8.55 5.14 2.24
N LEU A 155 8.80 6.13 3.09
CA LEU A 155 9.82 7.16 2.81
C LEU A 155 11.22 6.55 2.76
N LEU A 156 11.53 5.56 3.61
CA LEU A 156 12.82 4.82 3.55
C LEU A 156 13.01 4.15 2.20
N SER A 157 12.01 3.40 1.72
CA SER A 157 12.07 2.70 0.44
C SER A 157 12.14 3.67 -0.75
N VAL A 158 11.26 4.68 -0.77
CA VAL A 158 11.21 5.67 -1.85
C VAL A 158 12.52 6.46 -1.93
N PHE A 159 13.04 6.90 -0.78
CA PHE A 159 14.31 7.62 -0.74
C PHE A 159 15.46 6.79 -1.29
N ALA A 160 15.61 5.54 -0.85
CA ALA A 160 16.65 4.65 -1.36
C ALA A 160 16.49 4.38 -2.87
N THR A 161 15.26 4.21 -3.33
CA THR A 161 14.93 3.96 -4.74
C THR A 161 15.39 5.12 -5.63
N PHE A 162 15.02 6.36 -5.28
CA PHE A 162 15.44 7.52 -6.05
C PHE A 162 16.92 7.86 -5.88
N LEU A 163 17.51 7.58 -4.72
CA LEU A 163 18.95 7.75 -4.51
C LEU A 163 19.75 6.86 -5.46
N VAL A 164 19.37 5.58 -5.59
CA VAL A 164 20.01 4.65 -6.53
C VAL A 164 19.81 5.11 -7.97
N SER A 165 18.58 5.55 -8.32
CA SER A 165 18.28 6.09 -9.66
C SER A 165 19.15 7.30 -10.06
N LEU A 166 19.67 8.06 -9.09
CA LEU A 166 20.52 9.22 -9.35
C LEU A 166 22.00 8.82 -9.53
N LEU A 167 22.39 7.66 -9.00
CA LEU A 167 23.76 7.15 -9.03
C LEU A 167 24.05 6.24 -10.23
N SER A 168 23.00 5.72 -10.87
CA SER A 168 23.03 4.88 -12.08
C SER A 168 22.83 5.70 -13.35
#